data_AF-N1PKF1-F1
#
_entry.id   AF-N1PKF1-F1
#
_cell.length_a   1.000
_cell.length_b   1.000
_cell.length_c   1.000
_cell.angle_alpha   90.00
_cell.angle_beta   90.00
_cell.angle_gamma   90.00
#
_symmetry.space_group_name_H-M   'P 1'
#
loop_
_entity.id
_entity.type
_entity.pdbx_description
1 polymer ?
#
loop_
_entity_poly.entity_id
_entity_poly.type
_entity_poly.pdbx_seq_one_letter_code
_entity_poly.pdbx_strand_id
1 'polypeptide(L)'
;MAEQTPDLQAILATLAQFSQQSNSASPVSPGSSAEQLSDPRLTPHSQPTPSNKPQIDPATITVWPDALRCVTKIAEQNKYLSVSIKRMMNDQRNNEMRWYQERQALKQTQANRSTEAAKAHSILKTLNTSFYGSPPEVDPPEVDQKKEMDAFDEKIYSAQEAMENAMLHELKGLGVPFCGTDPKLIVPDEDEENTDASPVCVANDVKLKYSQVITKSQMMHMRRKMIEHLETLYRE
;
A
#
# COMPACT_ATOMS: atom_id res chain seq x y z
N MET A 1 -46.92 31.13 -0.98
CA MET A 1 -46.13 29.98 -0.51
C MET A 1 -44.77 30.54 -0.12
N ALA A 2 -44.45 30.57 1.18
CA ALA A 2 -43.21 31.13 1.69
C ALA A 2 -42.12 30.06 1.69
N GLU A 3 -40.97 30.41 1.12
CA GLU A 3 -39.78 29.58 0.94
C GLU A 3 -38.99 29.55 2.25
N GLN A 4 -38.87 28.38 2.85
CA GLN A 4 -38.26 28.19 4.17
C GLN A 4 -36.82 27.70 3.98
N THR A 5 -35.88 28.64 3.93
CA THR A 5 -34.45 28.33 3.92
C THR A 5 -34.02 27.83 5.31
N PRO A 6 -33.31 26.69 5.44
CA PRO A 6 -32.85 26.21 6.73
C PRO A 6 -31.80 27.16 7.33
N ASP A 7 -32.04 27.58 8.57
CA ASP A 7 -31.19 28.50 9.32
C ASP A 7 -29.87 27.81 9.72
N LEU A 8 -28.79 28.23 9.07
CA LEU A 8 -27.44 27.73 9.29
C LEU A 8 -26.94 27.99 10.72
N GLN A 9 -27.47 29.01 11.41
CA GLN A 9 -27.11 29.29 12.81
C GLN A 9 -27.60 28.17 13.75
N ALA A 10 -28.79 27.61 13.50
CA ALA A 10 -29.34 26.51 14.29
C ALA A 10 -28.51 25.22 14.17
N ILE A 11 -27.96 24.96 12.97
CA ILE A 11 -27.11 23.80 12.70
C ILE A 11 -25.76 23.94 13.43
N LEU A 12 -25.14 25.12 13.39
CA LEU A 12 -23.89 25.37 14.09
C LEU A 12 -24.04 25.33 15.61
N ALA A 13 -25.16 25.84 16.15
CA ALA A 13 -25.45 25.76 17.58
C ALA A 13 -25.62 24.30 18.05
N THR A 14 -26.26 23.46 17.24
CA THR A 14 -26.45 22.03 17.55
C THR A 14 -25.12 21.27 17.53
N LEU A 15 -24.24 21.59 16.57
CA LEU A 15 -22.91 20.97 16.51
C LEU A 15 -22.00 21.37 17.68
N ALA A 16 -22.09 22.62 18.15
CA ALA A 16 -21.32 23.09 19.30
C ALA A 16 -21.68 22.34 20.59
N GLN A 17 -22.95 21.94 20.74
CA GLN A 17 -23.47 21.27 21.93
C GLN A 17 -22.91 19.84 22.12
N PHE A 18 -22.49 19.17 21.03
CA PHE A 18 -21.90 17.83 21.10
C PHE A 18 -20.40 17.82 21.46
N SER A 19 -19.73 18.97 21.46
CA SER A 19 -18.28 19.04 21.73
C SER A 19 -17.90 19.12 23.21
N GLN A 20 -18.86 19.37 24.12
CA GLN A 20 -18.56 19.59 25.55
C GLN A 20 -18.58 18.32 26.42
N GLN A 21 -18.85 17.13 25.88
CA GLN A 21 -19.08 15.92 26.70
C GLN A 21 -17.88 14.98 26.83
N SER A 22 -16.66 15.51 27.01
CA SER A 22 -15.53 14.68 27.42
C SER A 22 -14.52 15.45 28.26
N ASN A 23 -14.85 15.67 29.54
CA ASN A 23 -13.82 15.91 30.54
C ASN A 23 -14.32 15.59 31.96
N SER A 24 -13.84 14.50 32.55
CA SER A 24 -13.52 14.42 33.98
C SER A 24 -12.83 13.10 34.32
N ALA A 25 -11.75 13.23 35.08
CA ALA A 25 -10.79 12.19 35.42
C ALA A 25 -10.87 11.86 36.91
N SER A 26 -10.75 10.55 37.21
CA SER A 26 -10.03 9.95 38.36
C SER A 26 -10.65 10.04 39.79
N PRO A 27 -10.11 9.32 40.80
CA PRO A 27 -10.83 8.25 41.51
C PRO A 27 -10.92 8.49 43.03
N VAL A 28 -11.78 7.74 43.73
CA VAL A 28 -11.78 7.71 45.20
C VAL A 28 -11.79 6.27 45.70
N SER A 29 -10.72 5.89 46.41
CA SER A 29 -10.68 4.73 47.30
C SER A 29 -11.51 5.02 48.56
N PRO A 30 -12.03 3.98 49.22
CA PRO A 30 -11.51 3.71 50.56
C PRO A 30 -11.28 2.21 50.82
N GLY A 31 -10.36 1.95 51.75
CA GLY A 31 -9.85 0.63 52.08
C GLY A 31 -10.85 -0.30 52.75
N SER A 32 -10.45 -1.57 52.80
CA SER A 32 -10.94 -2.49 53.81
C SER A 32 -9.83 -3.49 54.13
N SER A 33 -9.58 -3.63 55.43
CA SER A 33 -8.63 -4.52 56.06
C SER A 33 -8.95 -5.99 55.74
N ALA A 34 -7.91 -6.77 55.44
CA ALA A 34 -7.95 -8.21 55.62
C ALA A 34 -6.58 -8.66 56.15
N GLU A 35 -6.55 -8.95 57.44
CA GLU A 35 -5.53 -9.79 58.06
C GLU A 35 -5.54 -11.14 57.35
N GLN A 36 -4.41 -11.55 56.77
CA GLN A 36 -4.23 -12.93 56.36
C GLN A 36 -2.94 -13.46 56.97
N LEU A 37 -3.13 -14.28 57.99
CA LEU A 37 -2.14 -15.13 58.65
C LEU A 37 -1.19 -15.77 57.62
N SER A 38 0.10 -15.65 57.88
CA SER A 38 1.15 -16.38 57.17
C SER A 38 1.16 -17.83 57.64
N ASP A 39 0.84 -18.77 56.75
CA ASP A 39 1.06 -20.20 56.96
C ASP A 39 2.30 -20.63 56.15
N PRO A 40 3.44 -20.98 56.78
CA PRO A 40 4.68 -21.23 56.08
C PRO A 40 4.81 -22.71 55.74
N ARG A 41 3.93 -23.29 54.91
CA ARG A 41 4.18 -24.67 54.46
C ARG A 41 3.47 -25.18 53.21
N LEU A 42 3.43 -24.42 52.10
CA LEU A 42 3.22 -25.04 50.79
C LEU A 42 4.07 -24.36 49.70
N THR A 43 4.99 -25.14 49.15
CA THR A 43 5.85 -24.82 48.00
C THR A 43 5.01 -24.51 46.75
N PRO A 44 5.13 -23.32 46.13
CA PRO A 44 4.59 -23.10 44.79
C PRO A 44 5.59 -23.65 43.78
N HIS A 45 5.15 -24.68 43.06
CA HIS A 45 5.73 -25.14 41.81
C HIS A 45 5.97 -23.93 40.89
N SER A 46 7.21 -23.75 40.44
CA SER A 46 7.61 -22.69 39.53
C SER A 46 6.79 -22.76 38.25
N GLN A 47 5.77 -21.92 38.16
CA GLN A 47 5.12 -21.61 36.89
C GLN A 47 6.18 -20.96 35.98
N PRO A 48 6.41 -21.46 34.75
CA PRO A 48 7.30 -20.79 33.84
C PRO A 48 6.72 -19.40 33.57
N THR A 49 7.44 -18.37 34.01
CA THR A 49 7.19 -17.00 33.61
C THR A 49 7.13 -16.95 32.08
N PRO A 50 6.15 -16.24 31.48
CA PRO A 50 6.19 -16.01 30.04
C PRO A 50 7.50 -15.29 29.75
N SER A 51 8.42 -16.00 29.09
CA SER A 51 9.71 -15.49 28.67
C SER A 51 9.45 -14.18 27.92
N ASN A 52 9.86 -13.08 28.54
CA ASN A 52 9.80 -11.73 27.99
C ASN A 52 10.86 -11.66 26.88
N LYS A 53 10.56 -12.31 25.74
CA LYS A 53 11.41 -12.26 24.55
C LYS A 53 11.48 -10.78 24.13
N PRO A 54 12.68 -10.26 23.85
CA PRO A 54 12.82 -8.86 23.45
C PRO A 54 11.88 -8.58 22.28
N GLN A 55 11.17 -7.46 22.37
CA GLN A 55 10.28 -6.98 21.31
C GLN A 55 11.12 -6.77 20.04
N ILE A 56 11.09 -7.75 19.14
CA ILE A 56 11.81 -7.68 17.87
C ILE A 56 11.13 -6.60 17.04
N ASP A 57 11.90 -5.59 16.64
CA ASP A 57 11.45 -4.55 15.73
C ASP A 57 11.22 -5.17 14.34
N PRO A 58 10.01 -5.04 13.74
CA PRO A 58 9.72 -5.55 12.40
C PRO A 58 10.73 -5.12 11.32
N ALA A 59 11.35 -3.94 11.47
CA ALA A 59 12.34 -3.43 10.52
C ALA A 59 13.68 -4.20 10.55
N THR A 60 13.96 -4.95 11.62
CA THR A 60 15.20 -5.71 11.80
C THR A 60 15.10 -7.18 11.37
N ILE A 61 13.88 -7.65 11.08
CA ILE A 61 13.60 -9.03 10.69
C ILE A 61 14.05 -9.25 9.25
N THR A 62 14.99 -10.17 9.06
CA THR A 62 15.47 -10.62 7.74
C THR A 62 15.18 -12.08 7.45
N VAL A 63 14.54 -12.80 8.39
CA VAL A 63 14.29 -14.24 8.32
C VAL A 63 12.79 -14.53 8.29
N TRP A 64 12.36 -15.37 7.33
CA TRP A 64 10.95 -15.64 7.03
C TRP A 64 10.11 -16.16 8.23
N PRO A 65 10.53 -17.22 8.96
CA PRO A 65 9.73 -17.73 10.09
C PRO A 65 9.53 -16.70 11.22
N ASP A 66 10.49 -15.80 11.44
CA ASP A 66 10.34 -14.75 12.44
C ASP A 66 9.38 -13.66 11.97
N ALA A 67 9.36 -13.37 10.67
CA ALA A 67 8.37 -12.48 10.07
C ALA A 67 6.94 -13.03 10.18
N LEU A 68 6.74 -14.33 9.98
CA LEU A 68 5.42 -14.95 10.17
C LEU A 68 4.95 -14.82 11.62
N ARG A 69 5.82 -15.12 12.59
CA ARG A 69 5.50 -14.94 14.02
C ARG A 69 5.15 -13.49 14.35
N CYS A 70 5.88 -12.54 13.76
CA CYS A 70 5.60 -11.12 13.91
C CYS A 70 4.21 -10.77 13.39
N VAL A 71 3.87 -11.19 12.17
CA VAL A 71 2.56 -10.91 11.56
C VAL A 71 1.42 -11.57 12.31
N THR A 72 1.54 -12.84 12.72
CA THR A 72 0.51 -13.51 13.53
C THR A 72 0.25 -12.75 14.83
N LYS A 73 1.33 -12.31 15.51
CA LYS A 73 1.21 -11.50 16.72
C LYS A 73 0.53 -10.16 16.46
N ILE A 74 0.86 -9.47 15.37
CA ILE A 74 0.22 -8.19 15.01
C ILE A 74 -1.25 -8.41 14.66
N ALA A 75 -1.59 -9.47 13.92
CA ALA A 75 -2.96 -9.80 13.56
C ALA A 75 -3.85 -10.07 14.78
N GLU A 76 -3.31 -10.70 15.82
CA GLU A 76 -4.01 -10.92 17.10
C GLU A 76 -4.19 -9.63 17.90
N GLN A 77 -3.19 -8.74 17.88
CA GLN A 77 -3.15 -7.54 18.72
C GLN A 77 -3.82 -6.31 18.07
N ASN A 78 -3.74 -6.18 16.75
CA ASN A 78 -4.15 -5.01 16.01
C ASN A 78 -5.27 -5.34 15.00
N LYS A 79 -6.52 -5.11 15.43
CA LYS A 79 -7.70 -5.28 14.57
C LYS A 79 -7.72 -4.34 13.36
N TYR A 80 -6.98 -3.24 13.40
CA TYR A 80 -6.92 -2.30 12.27
C TYR A 80 -6.14 -2.87 11.09
N LEU A 81 -5.23 -3.84 11.32
CA LEU A 81 -4.44 -4.47 10.27
C LEU A 81 -5.33 -5.14 9.20
N SER A 82 -6.34 -5.92 9.63
CA SER A 82 -7.25 -6.59 8.69
C SER A 82 -8.12 -5.60 7.91
N VAL A 83 -8.63 -4.55 8.58
CA VAL A 83 -9.45 -3.51 7.95
C VAL A 83 -8.63 -2.74 6.90
N SER A 84 -7.40 -2.38 7.24
CA SER A 84 -6.49 -1.68 6.32
C SER A 84 -6.13 -2.54 5.12
N ILE A 85 -5.77 -3.82 5.30
CA ILE A 85 -5.45 -4.73 4.18
C ILE A 85 -6.65 -4.91 3.24
N LYS A 86 -7.85 -5.13 3.79
CA LYS A 86 -9.08 -5.23 2.97
C LYS A 86 -9.36 -3.94 2.21
N ARG A 87 -9.13 -2.78 2.84
CA ARG A 87 -9.25 -1.48 2.17
C ARG A 87 -8.25 -1.36 1.01
N MET A 88 -6.97 -1.67 1.24
CA MET A 88 -5.93 -1.64 0.20
C MET A 88 -6.28 -2.55 -0.99
N MET A 89 -6.75 -3.77 -0.74
CA MET A 89 -7.18 -4.70 -1.80
C MET A 89 -8.39 -4.16 -2.59
N ASN A 90 -9.31 -3.47 -1.93
CA ASN A 90 -10.45 -2.85 -2.58
C ASN A 90 -10.04 -1.62 -3.41
N ASP A 91 -9.18 -0.77 -2.85
CA ASP A 91 -8.65 0.42 -3.52
C ASP A 91 -7.86 0.04 -4.77
N GLN A 92 -7.01 -0.98 -4.69
CA GLN A 92 -6.31 -1.53 -5.85
C GLN A 92 -7.28 -1.99 -6.93
N ARG A 93 -8.28 -2.81 -6.58
CA ARG A 93 -9.30 -3.29 -7.54
C ARG A 93 -10.09 -2.14 -8.18
N ASN A 94 -10.43 -1.12 -7.40
CA ASN A 94 -11.16 0.05 -7.89
C ASN A 94 -10.33 0.85 -8.88
N ASN A 95 -9.04 1.03 -8.59
CA ASN A 95 -8.10 1.70 -9.50
C ASN A 95 -7.94 0.91 -10.80
N GLU A 96 -7.72 -0.40 -10.72
CA GLU A 96 -7.61 -1.27 -11.91
C GLU A 96 -8.88 -1.22 -12.78
N MET A 97 -10.05 -1.29 -12.15
CA MET A 97 -11.33 -1.19 -12.85
C MET A 97 -11.50 0.17 -13.53
N ARG A 98 -11.15 1.25 -12.82
CA ARG A 98 -11.20 2.61 -13.37
C ARG A 98 -10.25 2.78 -14.55
N TRP A 99 -9.00 2.38 -14.42
CA TRP A 99 -8.01 2.45 -15.50
C TRP A 99 -8.44 1.64 -16.72
N TYR A 100 -9.02 0.46 -16.48
CA TYR A 100 -9.61 -0.34 -17.55
C TYR A 100 -10.72 0.41 -18.28
N GLN A 101 -11.69 0.98 -17.54
CA GLN A 101 -12.78 1.77 -18.12
C GLN A 101 -12.28 2.98 -18.91
N GLU A 102 -11.36 3.75 -18.34
CA GLU A 102 -10.73 4.90 -18.99
C GLU A 102 -10.03 4.49 -20.29
N ARG A 103 -9.32 3.35 -20.29
CA ARG A 103 -8.68 2.80 -21.49
C ARG A 103 -9.69 2.39 -22.56
N GLN A 104 -10.82 1.79 -22.18
CA GLN A 104 -11.88 1.45 -23.14
C GLN A 104 -12.53 2.71 -23.73
N ALA A 105 -12.79 3.72 -22.90
CA ALA A 105 -13.34 5.00 -23.34
C ALA A 105 -12.38 5.71 -24.32
N LEU A 106 -11.07 5.63 -24.08
CA LEU A 106 -10.05 6.16 -24.98
C LEU A 106 -10.10 5.49 -26.35
N LYS A 107 -10.13 4.15 -26.39
CA LYS A 107 -10.28 3.39 -27.63
C LYS A 107 -11.55 3.73 -28.38
N GLN A 108 -12.67 3.86 -27.67
CA GLN A 108 -13.95 4.25 -28.29
C GLN A 108 -13.85 5.66 -28.89
N THR A 109 -13.22 6.60 -28.19
CA THR A 109 -13.00 7.97 -28.69
C THR A 109 -12.14 7.97 -29.96
N GLN A 110 -11.06 7.20 -29.98
CA GLN A 110 -10.19 7.05 -31.16
C GLN A 110 -10.95 6.44 -32.34
N ALA A 111 -11.75 5.39 -32.10
CA ALA A 111 -12.58 4.77 -33.13
C ALA A 111 -13.62 5.75 -33.68
N ASN A 112 -14.32 6.49 -32.82
CA ASN A 112 -15.30 7.50 -33.23
C ASN A 112 -14.63 8.57 -34.10
N ARG A 113 -13.49 9.12 -33.67
CA ARG A 113 -12.71 10.11 -34.43
C ARG A 113 -12.30 9.58 -35.81
N SER A 114 -11.85 8.33 -35.88
CA SER A 114 -11.50 7.67 -37.15
C SER A 114 -12.72 7.53 -38.08
N THR A 115 -13.87 7.10 -37.54
CA THR A 115 -15.10 6.99 -38.34
C THR A 115 -15.62 8.34 -38.81
N GLU A 116 -15.52 9.38 -37.99
CA GLU A 116 -15.92 10.75 -38.33
C GLU A 116 -14.99 11.36 -39.38
N ALA A 117 -13.68 11.17 -39.22
CA ALA A 117 -12.69 11.58 -40.21
C ALA A 117 -12.93 10.89 -41.57
N ALA A 118 -13.20 9.58 -41.58
CA ALA A 118 -13.52 8.84 -42.81
C ALA A 118 -14.78 9.37 -43.49
N LYS A 119 -15.83 9.69 -42.71
CA LYS A 119 -17.07 10.32 -43.24
C LYS A 119 -16.78 11.69 -43.85
N ALA A 120 -16.02 12.53 -43.15
CA ALA A 120 -15.63 13.85 -43.64
C ALA A 120 -14.81 13.75 -44.94
N HIS A 121 -13.82 12.86 -44.99
CA HIS A 121 -13.04 12.60 -46.20
C HIS A 121 -13.90 12.10 -47.37
N SER A 122 -14.91 11.27 -47.12
CA SER A 122 -15.85 10.81 -48.15
C SER A 122 -16.69 11.97 -48.73
N ILE A 123 -17.19 12.86 -47.87
CA ILE A 123 -17.92 14.07 -48.29
C ILE A 123 -17.00 14.99 -49.09
N LEU A 124 -15.80 15.28 -48.58
CA LEU A 124 -14.81 16.10 -49.28
C LEU A 124 -14.43 15.49 -50.64
N LYS A 125 -14.24 14.17 -50.73
CA LYS A 125 -13.95 13.50 -52.00
C LYS A 125 -15.09 13.65 -53.01
N THR A 126 -16.34 13.61 -52.54
CA THR A 126 -17.52 13.81 -53.39
C THR A 126 -17.57 15.25 -53.93
N LEU A 127 -17.28 16.24 -53.08
CA LEU A 127 -17.27 17.66 -53.44
C LEU A 127 -16.04 18.08 -54.27
N ASN A 128 -14.88 17.45 -54.03
CA ASN A 128 -13.59 17.81 -54.65
C ASN A 128 -13.38 17.22 -56.05
N THR A 129 -14.41 16.61 -56.65
CA THR A 129 -14.36 16.20 -58.08
C THR A 129 -14.21 17.39 -59.05
N SER A 130 -14.22 18.64 -58.56
CA SER A 130 -14.01 19.87 -59.33
C SER A 130 -12.74 20.68 -59.01
N PHE A 131 -11.84 20.24 -58.12
CA PHE A 131 -10.63 21.01 -57.78
C PHE A 131 -9.34 20.17 -57.79
N TYR A 132 -8.45 20.47 -58.74
CA TYR A 132 -7.11 19.86 -58.84
C TYR A 132 -6.14 20.61 -57.92
N GLY A 133 -6.12 20.25 -56.64
CA GLY A 133 -5.11 20.69 -55.68
C GLY A 133 -4.58 19.50 -54.88
N SER A 134 -3.25 19.37 -54.80
CA SER A 134 -2.59 18.31 -54.02
C SER A 134 -2.95 18.42 -52.53
N PRO A 135 -3.28 17.32 -51.82
CA PRO A 135 -3.62 17.38 -50.40
C PRO A 135 -2.39 17.72 -49.54
N PRO A 136 -2.57 18.45 -48.42
CA PRO A 136 -1.52 18.64 -47.42
C PRO A 136 -1.18 17.31 -46.72
N GLU A 137 0.10 17.12 -46.43
CA GLU A 137 0.66 15.99 -45.70
C GLU A 137 0.27 16.11 -44.22
N VAL A 138 -0.66 15.26 -43.77
CA VAL A 138 -1.08 15.12 -42.37
C VAL A 138 -0.58 13.77 -41.90
N ASP A 139 0.02 13.73 -40.70
CA ASP A 139 0.50 12.49 -40.09
C ASP A 139 -0.62 11.41 -40.07
N PRO A 140 -0.29 10.12 -40.23
CA PRO A 140 -1.28 9.08 -40.26
C PRO A 140 -2.02 9.01 -38.92
N PRO A 141 -3.38 8.96 -38.91
CA PRO A 141 -4.16 8.95 -37.67
C PRO A 141 -3.86 7.75 -36.75
N GLU A 142 -3.22 6.70 -37.27
CA GLU A 142 -2.77 5.53 -36.52
C GLU A 142 -1.57 5.82 -35.61
N VAL A 143 -0.63 6.66 -36.06
CA VAL A 143 0.56 7.01 -35.28
C VAL A 143 0.17 7.84 -34.05
N ASP A 144 -0.77 8.76 -34.22
CA ASP A 144 -1.31 9.57 -33.14
C ASP A 144 -2.09 8.73 -32.11
N GLN A 145 -2.89 7.76 -32.57
CA GLN A 145 -3.64 6.86 -31.69
C GLN A 145 -2.72 6.01 -30.81
N LYS A 146 -1.65 5.46 -31.41
CA LYS A 146 -0.67 4.66 -30.68
C LYS A 146 0.04 5.51 -29.64
N LYS A 147 0.53 6.70 -30.01
CA LYS A 147 1.22 7.61 -29.09
C LYS A 147 0.33 8.03 -27.93
N GLU A 148 -0.95 8.29 -28.17
CA GLU A 148 -1.94 8.61 -27.13
C GLU A 148 -2.15 7.42 -26.17
N MET A 149 -2.18 6.18 -26.69
CA MET A 149 -2.27 4.97 -25.89
C MET A 149 -1.01 4.77 -25.03
N ASP A 150 0.17 4.94 -25.61
CA ASP A 150 1.46 4.78 -24.93
C ASP A 150 1.58 5.80 -23.78
N ALA A 151 1.20 7.06 -24.02
CA ALA A 151 1.18 8.11 -22.99
C ALA A 151 0.14 7.85 -21.88
N PHE A 152 -0.94 7.13 -22.19
CA PHE A 152 -1.91 6.70 -21.19
C PHE A 152 -1.39 5.53 -20.36
N ASP A 153 -0.77 4.53 -21.00
CA ASP A 153 -0.19 3.38 -20.32
C ASP A 153 0.99 3.81 -19.41
N GLU A 154 1.78 4.82 -19.82
CA GLU A 154 2.81 5.46 -18.97
C GLU A 154 2.22 6.10 -17.70
N LYS A 155 1.08 6.79 -17.81
CA LYS A 155 0.37 7.37 -16.66
C LYS A 155 -0.14 6.30 -15.72
N ILE A 156 -0.68 5.19 -16.24
CA ILE A 156 -1.10 4.06 -15.41
C ILE A 156 0.09 3.50 -14.66
N TYR A 157 1.22 3.28 -15.34
CA TYR A 157 2.42 2.75 -14.70
C TYR A 157 2.88 3.63 -13.53
N SER A 158 2.97 4.94 -13.74
CA SER A 158 3.32 5.90 -12.69
C SER A 158 2.30 5.91 -11.54
N ALA A 159 1.01 5.87 -11.85
CA ALA A 159 -0.05 5.81 -10.83
C ALA A 159 -0.02 4.50 -10.03
N GLN A 160 0.28 3.38 -10.69
CA GLN A 160 0.43 2.07 -10.05
C GLN A 160 1.63 2.05 -9.11
N GLU A 161 2.78 2.60 -9.52
CA GLU A 161 3.96 2.72 -8.67
C GLU A 161 3.68 3.60 -7.44
N ALA A 162 2.99 4.74 -7.63
CA ALA A 162 2.59 5.61 -6.53
C ALA A 162 1.65 4.89 -5.53
N MET A 163 0.67 4.13 -6.06
CA MET A 163 -0.24 3.32 -5.26
C MET A 163 0.51 2.23 -4.48
N GLU A 164 1.41 1.49 -5.14
CA GLU A 164 2.24 0.47 -4.50
C GLU A 164 3.06 1.09 -3.35
N ASN A 165 3.76 2.19 -3.61
CA ASN A 165 4.56 2.87 -2.59
C ASN A 165 3.74 3.34 -1.39
N ALA A 166 2.52 3.86 -1.63
CA ALA A 166 1.61 4.25 -0.55
C ALA A 166 1.16 3.04 0.29
N MET A 167 0.80 1.92 -0.35
CA MET A 167 0.40 0.70 0.35
C MET A 167 1.55 0.14 1.20
N LEU A 168 2.79 0.16 0.68
CA LEU A 168 3.95 -0.28 1.46
C LEU A 168 4.23 0.60 2.66
N HIS A 169 4.10 1.91 2.47
CA HIS A 169 4.29 2.85 3.56
C HIS A 169 3.27 2.61 4.68
N GLU A 170 2.02 2.30 4.32
CA GLU A 170 1.00 1.91 5.29
C GLU A 170 1.32 0.58 5.97
N LEU A 171 1.69 -0.47 5.21
CA LEU A 171 2.10 -1.76 5.78
C LEU A 171 3.30 -1.62 6.73
N LYS A 172 4.26 -0.76 6.40
CA LYS A 172 5.37 -0.39 7.29
C LYS A 172 4.85 0.26 8.58
N GLY A 173 3.92 1.21 8.48
CA GLY A 173 3.29 1.86 9.65
C GLY A 173 2.51 0.90 10.55
N LEU A 174 1.99 -0.19 9.97
CA LEU A 174 1.32 -1.28 10.70
C LEU A 174 2.29 -2.29 11.32
N GLY A 175 3.60 -2.15 11.09
CA GLY A 175 4.63 -3.04 11.61
C GLY A 175 4.78 -4.33 10.80
N VAL A 176 4.34 -4.37 9.53
CA VAL A 176 4.52 -5.54 8.68
C VAL A 176 6.00 -5.66 8.27
N PRO A 177 6.66 -6.81 8.49
CA PRO A 177 8.06 -7.02 8.14
C PRO A 177 8.28 -6.96 6.61
N PHE A 178 9.52 -6.70 6.20
CA PHE A 178 9.95 -6.54 4.79
C PHE A 178 9.40 -5.33 4.03
N CYS A 179 8.42 -4.59 4.58
CA CYS A 179 7.86 -3.39 3.95
C CYS A 179 8.63 -2.11 4.32
N GLY A 180 9.54 -2.19 5.29
CA GLY A 180 10.33 -1.06 5.76
C GLY A 180 11.63 -1.48 6.42
N THR A 181 12.25 -2.55 5.93
CA THR A 181 13.52 -3.05 6.48
C THR A 181 14.61 -2.00 6.39
N ASP A 182 15.46 -1.97 7.40
CA ASP A 182 16.56 -1.02 7.47
C ASP A 182 17.52 -1.19 6.28
N PRO A 183 17.90 -0.09 5.61
CA PRO A 183 18.79 -0.15 4.44
C PRO A 183 20.18 -0.70 4.79
N LYS A 184 20.56 -0.67 6.07
CA LYS A 184 21.83 -1.24 6.57
C LYS A 184 21.90 -2.76 6.49
N LEU A 185 20.75 -3.42 6.35
CA LEU A 185 20.62 -4.87 6.26
C LEU A 185 20.52 -5.35 4.80
N ILE A 186 20.54 -4.42 3.84
CA ILE A 186 20.36 -4.70 2.41
C ILE A 186 21.69 -4.49 1.69
N VAL A 187 22.17 -5.54 1.03
CA VAL A 187 23.36 -5.47 0.15
C VAL A 187 22.90 -5.45 -1.31
N PRO A 188 23.54 -4.64 -2.19
CA PRO A 188 23.27 -4.66 -3.63
C PRO A 188 23.52 -6.05 -4.23
N ASP A 189 22.75 -6.43 -5.25
CA ASP A 189 22.93 -7.72 -5.92
C ASP A 189 24.31 -7.76 -6.62
N GLU A 190 25.05 -8.87 -6.47
CA GLU A 190 26.44 -9.03 -6.94
C GLU A 190 26.60 -9.04 -8.48
N ASP A 191 25.54 -8.74 -9.23
CA ASP A 191 25.50 -8.77 -10.69
C ASP A 191 25.57 -7.37 -11.35
N GLU A 192 25.72 -6.29 -10.58
CA GLU A 192 26.06 -4.98 -11.13
C GLU A 192 27.58 -4.76 -11.05
N GLU A 193 28.26 -5.09 -12.16
CA GLU A 193 29.66 -4.77 -12.51
C GLU A 193 30.67 -5.94 -12.45
N ASN A 194 30.82 -6.63 -13.58
CA ASN A 194 32.07 -7.31 -13.92
C ASN A 194 33.15 -6.25 -14.21
N THR A 195 33.89 -5.82 -13.17
CA THR A 195 35.26 -5.35 -13.31
C THR A 195 36.11 -5.85 -12.15
N ASP A 196 36.78 -6.97 -12.39
CA ASP A 196 38.06 -7.42 -11.79
C ASP A 196 38.45 -6.82 -10.42
N ALA A 197 37.97 -7.43 -9.34
CA ALA A 197 38.66 -7.45 -8.07
C ALA A 197 38.37 -8.75 -7.30
N SER A 198 39.44 -9.46 -6.94
CA SER A 198 39.48 -10.71 -6.18
C SER A 198 38.58 -10.75 -4.93
N PRO A 199 38.18 -11.96 -4.47
CA PRO A 199 37.26 -12.12 -3.36
C PRO A 199 37.98 -11.81 -2.04
N VAL A 200 37.72 -10.64 -1.47
CA VAL A 200 38.09 -10.38 -0.08
C VAL A 200 36.89 -10.73 0.79
N CYS A 201 36.92 -11.97 1.26
CA CYS A 201 36.31 -12.37 2.52
C CYS A 201 36.73 -11.41 3.64
N VAL A 202 35.90 -10.43 3.97
CA VAL A 202 36.03 -9.69 5.23
C VAL A 202 35.13 -10.35 6.27
N ALA A 203 35.69 -11.39 6.89
CA ALA A 203 35.31 -11.76 8.24
C ALA A 203 35.58 -10.55 9.14
N ASN A 204 34.54 -9.79 9.47
CA ASN A 204 34.56 -8.90 10.61
C ASN A 204 33.48 -9.35 11.60
N ASP A 205 34.02 -10.01 12.63
CA ASP A 205 33.41 -10.50 13.86
C ASP A 205 32.68 -9.38 14.63
N VAL A 206 31.47 -9.04 14.18
CA VAL A 206 30.38 -8.61 15.08
C VAL A 206 29.12 -9.29 14.59
N LYS A 207 28.92 -10.54 15.01
CA LYS A 207 27.65 -11.24 14.87
C LYS A 207 26.58 -10.45 15.63
N LEU A 208 25.91 -9.52 14.96
CA LEU A 208 24.57 -9.08 15.34
C LEU A 208 23.74 -10.36 15.40
N LYS A 209 23.48 -10.85 16.61
CA LYS A 209 22.99 -12.22 16.87
C LYS A 209 21.60 -12.52 16.25
N TYR A 210 21.01 -11.59 15.50
CA TYR A 210 19.60 -11.61 15.13
C TYR A 210 19.28 -11.11 13.71
N SER A 211 20.24 -10.58 12.93
CA SER A 211 19.91 -10.07 11.59
C SER A 211 20.98 -10.46 10.59
N GLN A 212 20.64 -11.43 9.74
CA GLN A 212 21.43 -11.76 8.56
C GLN A 212 21.27 -10.64 7.54
N VAL A 213 22.38 -10.19 6.96
CA VAL A 213 22.37 -9.27 5.83
C VAL A 213 21.77 -10.01 4.63
N ILE A 214 20.85 -9.37 3.91
CA ILE A 214 20.14 -9.95 2.77
C ILE A 214 20.29 -9.10 1.52
N THR A 215 20.29 -9.73 0.36
CA THR A 215 20.43 -9.03 -0.91
C THR A 215 19.13 -8.31 -1.30
N LYS A 216 19.22 -7.29 -2.16
CA LYS A 216 18.04 -6.53 -2.63
C LYS A 216 17.01 -7.43 -3.34
N SER A 217 17.45 -8.32 -4.22
CA SER A 217 16.56 -9.30 -4.87
C SER A 217 15.84 -10.20 -3.86
N GLN A 218 16.57 -10.71 -2.87
CA GLN A 218 16.03 -11.54 -1.80
C GLN A 218 15.00 -10.79 -0.97
N MET A 219 15.27 -9.52 -0.62
CA MET A 219 14.32 -8.66 0.07
C MET A 219 13.01 -8.51 -0.71
N MET A 220 13.10 -8.21 -2.01
CA MET A 220 11.92 -8.04 -2.87
C MET A 220 11.12 -9.34 -2.96
N HIS A 221 11.78 -10.49 -3.04
CA HIS A 221 11.13 -11.79 -2.99
C HIS A 221 10.38 -12.02 -1.67
N MET A 222 11.02 -11.76 -0.51
CA MET A 222 10.40 -11.92 0.80
C MET A 222 9.21 -10.99 0.98
N ARG A 223 9.33 -9.73 0.53
CA ARG A 223 8.24 -8.76 0.54
C ARG A 223 7.04 -9.22 -0.28
N ARG A 224 7.27 -9.70 -1.52
CA ARG A 224 6.20 -10.23 -2.38
C ARG A 224 5.48 -11.40 -1.72
N LYS A 225 6.25 -12.33 -1.16
CA LYS A 225 5.73 -13.49 -0.44
C LYS A 225 4.91 -13.09 0.79
N MET A 226 5.32 -12.03 1.49
CA MET A 226 4.57 -11.49 2.63
C MET A 226 3.24 -10.88 2.22
N ILE A 227 3.23 -10.10 1.14
CA ILE A 227 2.00 -9.50 0.59
C ILE A 227 1.02 -10.61 0.17
N GLU A 228 1.50 -11.63 -0.54
CA GLU A 228 0.67 -12.79 -0.95
C GLU A 228 0.08 -13.53 0.26
N HIS A 229 0.87 -13.70 1.32
CA HIS A 229 0.39 -14.31 2.57
C HIS A 229 -0.73 -13.47 3.22
N LEU A 230 -0.55 -12.16 3.29
CA LEU A 230 -1.55 -11.23 3.84
C LEU A 230 -2.82 -11.21 3.00
N GLU A 231 -2.69 -11.18 1.67
CA GLU A 231 -3.82 -11.25 0.76
C GLU A 231 -4.62 -12.54 0.99
N THR A 232 -3.94 -13.68 1.09
CA THR A 232 -4.58 -14.98 1.35
C THR A 232 -5.30 -15.00 2.70
N LEU A 233 -4.70 -14.41 3.73
CA LEU A 233 -5.25 -14.40 5.08
C LEU A 233 -6.53 -13.57 5.20
N TYR A 234 -6.66 -12.51 4.39
CA TYR A 234 -7.74 -11.52 4.47
C TYR A 234 -8.62 -11.45 3.20
N ARG A 235 -8.50 -12.43 2.31
CA ARG A 235 -9.31 -12.52 1.07
C ARG A 235 -10.80 -12.68 1.36
N GLU A 236 -11.13 -13.38 2.45
CA GLU A 236 -12.49 -13.63 2.96
C GLU A 236 -12.89 -12.56 4.01
#